data_AF-A0A699TXP6-F1
#
_entry.id   AF-A0A699TXP6-F1
#
_cell.length_a   1.000
_cell.length_b   1.000
_cell.length_c   1.000
_cell.angle_alpha   90.00
_cell.angle_beta   90.00
_cell.angle_gamma   90.00
#
_symmetry.space_group_name_H-M   'P 1'
#
loop_
_entity.id
_entity.type
_entity.pdbx_description
1 polymer ?
#
loop_
_entity_poly.entity_id
_entity_poly.type
_entity_poly.pdbx_seq_one_letter_code
_entity_poly.pdbx_strand_id
1 'polypeptide(L)'
;ENIKARVEANEEITQRLQAEERDKYSEVDQAKMLIDLINQRKRYFSAKRAEERRNKPMTQAQQRAYMSNYIKHIGSYTLKQLKKFSFDEIKELFEATMRSINDFVPMKSEDDKAVPKLVEARSLKRDAKEELEHEESKKQKTSEASGSAQEQPGEEEK
;
A
#
# COMPACT_ATOMS: atom_id res chain seq x y z
N GLU A 1 22.17 -20.58 73.64
CA GLU A 1 23.25 -20.50 72.64
C GLU A 1 22.92 -21.13 71.28
N ASN A 2 22.03 -22.14 71.18
CA ASN A 2 21.77 -22.89 69.94
C ASN A 2 21.11 -22.08 68.79
N ILE A 3 20.29 -21.07 69.09
CA ILE A 3 19.60 -20.26 68.06
C ILE A 3 20.59 -19.43 67.24
N LYS A 4 21.62 -18.87 67.89
CA LYS A 4 22.64 -18.06 67.22
C LYS A 4 23.46 -18.90 66.23
N ALA A 5 23.85 -20.11 66.64
CA ALA A 5 24.56 -21.06 65.79
C ALA A 5 23.73 -21.51 64.56
N ARG A 6 22.40 -21.67 64.70
CA ARG A 6 21.52 -22.02 63.58
C ARG A 6 21.35 -20.89 62.57
N VAL A 7 21.32 -19.64 63.04
CA VAL A 7 21.25 -18.46 62.16
C VAL A 7 22.55 -18.32 61.36
N GLU A 8 23.70 -18.48 62.02
CA GLU A 8 25.02 -18.42 61.39
C GLU A 8 25.22 -19.53 60.35
N ALA A 9 24.81 -20.77 60.67
CA ALA A 9 24.86 -21.87 59.70
C ALA A 9 23.95 -21.64 58.48
N ASN A 10 22.76 -21.07 58.67
CA ASN A 10 21.86 -20.74 57.56
C ASN A 10 22.40 -19.60 56.69
N GLU A 11 23.06 -18.61 57.29
CA GLU A 11 23.71 -17.51 56.59
C GLU A 11 24.87 -18.02 55.74
N GLU A 12 25.69 -18.93 56.27
CA GLU A 12 26.78 -19.58 55.54
C GLU A 12 26.27 -20.41 54.35
N ILE A 13 25.19 -21.19 54.53
CA ILE A 13 24.55 -21.95 53.45
C ILE A 13 24.04 -21.01 52.35
N THR A 14 23.40 -19.91 52.73
CA THR A 14 22.88 -18.92 51.79
C THR A 14 24.00 -18.26 50.98
N GLN A 15 25.12 -17.93 51.63
CA GLN A 15 26.29 -17.36 50.97
C GLN A 15 26.94 -18.34 49.99
N ARG A 16 27.07 -19.63 50.37
CA ARG A 16 27.61 -20.67 49.48
C ARG A 16 26.73 -20.90 48.26
N LEU A 17 25.40 -20.94 48.44
CA LEU A 17 24.43 -21.03 47.35
C LEU A 17 24.54 -19.85 46.39
N GLN A 18 24.59 -18.62 46.90
CA GLN A 18 24.78 -17.42 46.05
C GLN A 18 26.13 -17.40 45.33
N ALA A 19 27.20 -17.86 45.98
CA ALA A 19 28.52 -17.94 45.37
C ALA A 19 28.54 -18.97 44.23
N GLU A 20 27.98 -20.16 44.45
CA GLU A 20 27.86 -21.21 43.44
C GLU A 20 26.98 -20.76 42.27
N GLU A 21 25.90 -20.01 42.51
CA GLU A 21 25.08 -19.41 41.44
C GLU A 21 25.83 -18.34 40.63
N ARG A 22 26.68 -17.54 41.27
CA ARG A 22 27.54 -16.57 40.57
C ARG A 22 28.63 -17.26 39.75
N ASP A 23 29.13 -18.40 40.21
CA ASP A 23 30.19 -19.18 39.55
C ASP A 23 29.66 -19.98 38.34
N LYS A 24 28.34 -20.26 38.29
CA LYS A 24 27.70 -20.97 37.16
C LYS A 24 27.84 -20.27 35.80
N TYR A 25 28.02 -18.95 35.79
CA TYR A 25 28.19 -18.18 34.56
C TYR A 25 29.41 -17.29 34.70
N SER A 26 30.39 -17.50 33.83
CA SER A 26 31.54 -16.60 33.74
C SER A 26 31.07 -15.17 33.48
N GLU A 27 31.85 -14.16 33.90
CA GLU A 27 31.53 -12.75 33.63
C GLU A 27 31.26 -12.50 32.13
N VAL A 28 31.95 -13.25 31.27
CA VAL A 28 31.76 -13.24 29.82
C VAL A 28 30.37 -13.74 29.42
N ASP A 29 29.87 -14.81 30.05
CA ASP A 29 28.55 -15.37 29.77
C ASP A 29 27.44 -14.49 30.33
N GLN A 30 27.65 -13.90 31.50
CA GLN A 30 26.74 -12.88 32.05
C GLN A 30 26.64 -11.66 31.12
N ALA A 31 27.76 -11.19 30.58
CA ALA A 31 27.78 -10.10 29.60
C ALA A 31 27.05 -10.46 28.31
N LYS A 32 27.24 -11.67 27.76
CA LYS A 32 26.49 -12.16 26.59
C LYS A 32 24.98 -12.19 26.86
N MET A 33 24.56 -12.76 27.99
CA MET A 33 23.15 -12.80 28.38
C MET A 33 22.54 -11.40 28.49
N LEU A 34 23.28 -10.44 29.05
CA LEU A 34 22.82 -9.06 29.14
C LEU A 34 22.66 -8.40 27.77
N ILE A 35 23.62 -8.62 26.86
CA ILE A 35 23.55 -8.14 25.48
C ILE A 35 22.34 -8.75 24.76
N ASP A 36 22.12 -10.05 24.92
CA ASP A 36 20.98 -10.75 24.33
C ASP A 36 19.66 -10.21 24.87
N LEU A 37 19.55 -9.99 26.18
CA LEU A 37 18.36 -9.40 26.80
C LEU A 37 18.09 -7.98 26.28
N ILE A 38 19.13 -7.15 26.15
CA ILE A 38 19.03 -5.79 25.57
C ILE A 38 18.55 -5.88 24.12
N ASN A 39 19.12 -6.81 23.34
CA ASN A 39 18.74 -7.01 21.94
C ASN A 39 17.29 -7.49 21.79
N GLN A 40 16.87 -8.46 22.60
CA GLN A 40 15.48 -8.92 22.65
C GLN A 40 14.53 -7.77 22.99
N ARG A 41 14.87 -6.96 23.99
CA ARG A 41 14.07 -5.78 24.37
C ARG A 41 13.97 -4.76 23.24
N LYS A 42 15.09 -4.45 22.56
CA LYS A 42 15.10 -3.56 21.38
C LYS A 42 14.18 -4.09 20.27
N ARG A 43 14.23 -5.39 19.97
CA ARG A 43 13.37 -6.02 18.96
C ARG A 43 11.89 -5.92 19.36
N TYR A 44 11.55 -6.23 20.60
CA TYR A 44 10.18 -6.13 21.12
C TYR A 44 9.62 -4.72 20.96
N PHE A 45 10.33 -3.68 21.42
CA PHE A 45 9.86 -2.31 21.29
C PHE A 45 9.80 -1.82 19.84
N SER A 46 10.71 -2.30 18.99
CA SER A 46 10.67 -2.02 17.55
C SER A 46 9.43 -2.64 16.90
N ALA A 47 9.12 -3.89 17.21
CA ALA A 47 7.92 -4.59 16.74
C ALA A 47 6.65 -3.89 17.23
N LYS A 48 6.57 -3.56 18.52
CA LYS A 48 5.44 -2.84 19.12
C LYS A 48 5.21 -1.48 18.45
N ARG A 49 6.26 -0.71 18.20
CA ARG A 49 6.16 0.58 17.47
C ARG A 49 5.70 0.37 16.03
N ALA A 50 6.20 -0.65 15.34
CA ALA A 50 5.78 -0.96 13.98
C ALA A 50 4.30 -1.36 13.92
N GLU A 51 3.84 -2.18 14.87
CA GLU A 51 2.44 -2.54 15.02
C GLU A 51 1.56 -1.32 15.29
N GLU A 52 1.96 -0.45 16.22
CA GLU A 52 1.26 0.81 16.49
C GLU A 52 1.17 1.73 15.25
N ARG A 53 2.23 1.77 14.43
CA ARG A 53 2.21 2.51 13.16
C ARG A 53 1.27 1.90 12.12
N ARG A 54 1.15 0.56 12.07
CA ARG A 54 0.25 -0.16 11.15
C ARG A 54 -1.21 -0.06 11.56
N ASN A 55 -1.49 -0.11 12.86
CA ASN A 55 -2.84 -0.03 13.42
C ASN A 55 -3.37 1.41 13.50
N LYS A 56 -2.63 2.38 12.95
CA LYS A 56 -3.05 3.77 12.99
C LYS A 56 -4.24 3.97 12.05
N PRO A 57 -5.38 4.49 12.53
CA PRO A 57 -6.51 4.75 11.65
C PRO A 57 -6.10 5.76 10.58
N MET A 58 -6.70 5.60 9.40
CA MET A 58 -6.43 6.46 8.26
C MET A 58 -6.69 7.92 8.64
N THR A 59 -5.75 8.82 8.33
CA THR A 59 -5.91 10.25 8.64
C THR A 59 -7.03 10.86 7.79
N GLN A 60 -7.60 11.98 8.21
CA GLN A 60 -8.66 12.66 7.46
C GLN A 60 -8.23 12.99 6.02
N ALA A 61 -6.96 13.38 5.81
CA ALA A 61 -6.42 13.65 4.47
C ALA A 61 -6.31 12.38 3.62
N GLN A 62 -5.89 11.26 4.21
CA GLN A 62 -5.84 9.96 3.53
C GLN A 62 -7.24 9.45 3.21
N GLN A 63 -8.20 9.58 4.13
CA GLN A 63 -9.63 9.31 3.92
C GLN A 63 -10.16 10.14 2.75
N ARG A 64 -9.91 11.45 2.74
CA ARG A 64 -10.33 12.34 1.67
C ARG A 64 -9.76 11.91 0.32
N ALA A 65 -8.48 11.55 0.27
CA ALA A 65 -7.82 11.10 -0.94
C ALA A 65 -8.41 9.77 -1.45
N TYR A 66 -8.64 8.82 -0.55
CA TYR A 66 -9.27 7.54 -0.87
C TYR A 66 -10.67 7.73 -1.46
N MET A 67 -11.55 8.46 -0.74
CA MET A 67 -12.91 8.75 -1.18
C MET A 67 -12.93 9.52 -2.50
N SER A 68 -12.07 10.53 -2.64
CA SER A 68 -11.98 11.32 -3.88
C SER A 68 -11.55 10.48 -5.08
N ASN A 69 -10.57 9.59 -4.92
CA ASN A 69 -10.14 8.69 -5.99
C ASN A 69 -11.25 7.71 -6.37
N TYR A 70 -11.98 7.18 -5.39
CA TYR A 70 -13.10 6.29 -5.64
C TYR A 70 -14.20 7.00 -6.46
N ILE A 71 -14.66 8.16 -5.99
CA ILE A 71 -15.67 8.98 -6.68
C ILE A 71 -15.20 9.38 -8.08
N LYS A 72 -13.92 9.69 -8.27
CA LYS A 72 -13.36 10.02 -9.59
C LYS A 72 -13.53 8.89 -10.60
N HIS A 73 -13.36 7.64 -10.17
CA HIS A 73 -13.43 6.48 -11.05
C HIS A 73 -14.85 5.96 -11.27
N ILE A 74 -15.74 6.14 -10.30
CA ILE A 74 -17.13 5.65 -10.39
C ILE A 74 -18.12 6.77 -10.73
N GLY A 75 -18.08 7.87 -9.98
CA GLY A 75 -19.10 8.93 -9.98
C GLY A 75 -18.91 9.99 -11.07
N SER A 76 -18.01 9.79 -12.03
CA SER A 76 -17.73 10.74 -13.13
C SER A 76 -17.25 12.13 -12.69
N TYR A 77 -16.62 12.26 -11.52
CA TYR A 77 -16.07 13.54 -11.04
C TYR A 77 -14.59 13.71 -11.41
N THR A 78 -14.18 14.95 -11.67
CA THR A 78 -12.76 15.28 -11.78
C THR A 78 -12.14 15.60 -10.42
N LEU A 79 -10.86 15.26 -10.22
CA LEU A 79 -10.14 15.62 -8.99
C LEU A 79 -10.10 17.14 -8.75
N LYS A 80 -10.14 17.97 -9.81
CA LYS A 80 -10.18 19.43 -9.71
C LYS A 80 -11.49 19.92 -9.08
N GLN A 81 -12.61 19.26 -9.35
CA GLN A 81 -13.89 19.55 -8.71
C GLN A 81 -13.87 19.06 -7.26
N LEU A 82 -13.45 17.82 -7.02
CA LEU A 82 -13.39 17.20 -5.69
C LEU A 82 -12.52 17.99 -4.69
N LYS A 83 -11.45 18.64 -5.16
CA LYS A 83 -10.61 19.50 -4.32
C LYS A 83 -11.35 20.72 -3.73
N LYS A 84 -12.42 21.21 -4.38
CA LYS A 84 -13.20 22.38 -3.96
C LYS A 84 -14.24 22.04 -2.89
N PHE A 85 -14.64 20.78 -2.78
CA PHE A 85 -15.59 20.31 -1.77
C PHE A 85 -14.92 20.14 -0.40
N SER A 86 -15.69 20.39 0.66
CA SER A 86 -15.34 20.07 2.04
C SER A 86 -15.22 18.55 2.24
N PHE A 87 -14.68 18.15 3.40
CA PHE A 87 -14.56 16.72 3.72
C PHE A 87 -15.93 16.04 3.84
N ASP A 88 -16.90 16.71 4.45
CA ASP A 88 -18.23 16.16 4.68
C ASP A 88 -19.00 15.99 3.36
N GLU A 89 -18.93 16.97 2.46
CA GLU A 89 -19.50 16.86 1.11
C GLU A 89 -18.87 15.69 0.32
N ILE A 90 -17.55 15.49 0.41
CA ILE A 90 -16.89 14.35 -0.23
C ILE A 90 -17.37 13.03 0.37
N LYS A 91 -17.60 12.99 1.69
CA LYS A 91 -18.08 11.80 2.39
C LYS A 91 -19.50 11.45 1.96
N GLU A 92 -20.41 12.42 1.91
CA GLU A 92 -21.78 12.21 1.43
C GLU A 92 -21.80 11.71 -0.01
N LEU A 93 -20.98 12.32 -0.88
CA LEU A 93 -20.88 11.94 -2.29
C LEU A 93 -20.32 10.53 -2.46
N PHE A 94 -19.36 10.14 -1.62
CA PHE A 94 -18.83 8.79 -1.57
C PHE A 94 -19.90 7.78 -1.16
N GLU A 95 -20.65 8.04 -0.09
CA GLU A 95 -21.73 7.16 0.38
C GLU A 95 -22.84 7.02 -0.67
N ALA A 96 -23.22 8.10 -1.34
CA ALA A 96 -24.20 8.07 -2.42
C ALA A 96 -23.71 7.22 -3.61
N THR A 97 -22.43 7.38 -3.99
CA THR A 97 -21.80 6.60 -5.05
C THR A 97 -21.75 5.11 -4.69
N MET A 98 -21.40 4.78 -3.45
CA MET A 98 -21.41 3.39 -2.95
C MET A 98 -22.81 2.77 -2.98
N ARG A 99 -23.85 3.52 -2.57
CA ARG A 99 -25.25 3.04 -2.67
C ARG A 99 -25.63 2.76 -4.12
N SER A 100 -25.32 3.68 -5.04
CA SER A 100 -25.62 3.50 -6.46
C SER A 100 -24.94 2.26 -7.07
N ILE A 101 -23.74 1.87 -6.60
CA ILE A 101 -23.11 0.63 -7.03
C ILE A 101 -23.80 -0.59 -6.42
N ASN A 102 -24.12 -0.53 -5.12
CA ASN A 102 -24.77 -1.66 -4.45
C ASN A 102 -26.17 -1.94 -5.02
N ASP A 103 -26.88 -0.90 -5.46
CA ASP A 103 -28.19 -1.00 -6.10
C ASP A 103 -28.11 -1.43 -7.59
N PHE A 104 -26.89 -1.52 -8.15
CA PHE A 104 -26.71 -1.92 -9.54
C PHE A 104 -27.04 -3.39 -9.74
N VAL A 105 -28.04 -3.67 -10.58
CA VAL A 105 -28.36 -5.03 -11.04
C VAL A 105 -27.70 -5.24 -12.41
N PRO A 106 -26.72 -6.15 -12.52
CA PRO A 106 -26.11 -6.46 -13.81
C PRO A 106 -27.18 -6.92 -14.77
N MET A 107 -27.25 -6.27 -15.94
CA MET A 107 -28.10 -6.72 -17.02
C MET A 107 -27.62 -8.12 -17.41
N LYS A 108 -28.46 -9.14 -17.23
CA LYS A 108 -28.13 -10.51 -17.65
C LYS A 108 -27.89 -10.45 -19.16
N SER A 109 -26.67 -10.70 -19.60
CA SER A 109 -26.38 -10.93 -21.01
C SER A 109 -26.95 -12.30 -21.38
N GLU A 110 -28.22 -12.33 -21.74
CA GLU A 110 -28.80 -13.48 -22.44
C GLU A 110 -28.24 -13.50 -23.86
N ASP A 111 -27.19 -14.29 -24.08
CA ASP A 111 -26.85 -14.80 -25.40
C ASP A 111 -26.48 -16.28 -25.26
N ASP A 112 -27.41 -17.14 -25.67
CA ASP A 112 -27.25 -18.53 -26.19
C ASP A 112 -28.43 -19.45 -25.82
N LYS A 113 -29.64 -19.17 -26.35
CA LYS A 113 -30.49 -20.26 -26.88
C LYS A 113 -31.63 -19.78 -27.78
N ALA A 114 -31.55 -20.27 -29.02
CA ALA A 114 -32.61 -20.45 -30.00
C ALA A 114 -33.13 -19.18 -30.69
N VAL A 115 -32.70 -19.03 -31.93
CA VAL A 115 -33.43 -18.38 -33.03
C VAL A 115 -34.88 -18.89 -33.07
N PRO A 116 -35.87 -17.99 -33.19
CA PRO A 116 -36.95 -18.21 -34.13
C PRO A 116 -37.02 -17.06 -35.13
N LYS A 117 -36.87 -17.46 -36.39
CA LYS A 117 -37.02 -16.66 -37.60
C LYS A 117 -38.51 -16.34 -37.80
N LEU A 118 -38.90 -15.06 -37.72
CA LEU A 118 -40.17 -14.53 -38.27
C LEU A 118 -40.03 -13.00 -38.41
N VAL A 119 -39.45 -12.49 -39.51
CA VAL A 119 -40.12 -12.03 -40.74
C VAL A 119 -41.04 -10.81 -40.53
N GLU A 120 -40.56 -9.71 -41.13
CA GLU A 120 -41.26 -8.57 -41.74
C GLU A 120 -41.74 -7.33 -40.96
N ALA A 121 -41.20 -6.21 -41.47
CA ALA A 121 -41.83 -4.91 -41.74
C ALA A 121 -41.84 -3.84 -40.63
N ARG A 122 -40.78 -3.01 -40.62
CA ARG A 122 -40.92 -1.62 -41.11
C ARG A 122 -39.57 -0.96 -41.41
N SER A 123 -39.22 -0.92 -42.70
CA SER A 123 -38.17 -0.07 -43.24
C SER A 123 -38.60 1.39 -43.18
N LEU A 124 -37.85 2.25 -42.49
CA LEU A 124 -37.91 3.70 -42.67
C LEU A 124 -36.48 4.21 -42.88
N LYS A 125 -36.16 4.34 -44.17
CA LYS A 125 -34.94 4.96 -44.70
C LYS A 125 -34.75 6.35 -44.09
N ARG A 126 -33.55 6.63 -43.59
CA ARG A 126 -32.94 7.95 -43.66
C ARG A 126 -31.51 7.79 -44.16
N ASP A 127 -31.35 7.97 -45.46
CA ASP A 127 -30.08 8.29 -46.08
C ASP A 127 -29.65 9.69 -45.61
N ALA A 128 -28.54 9.78 -44.91
CA ALA A 128 -27.71 10.99 -44.81
C ALA A 128 -26.34 10.58 -44.28
N LYS A 129 -25.43 10.38 -45.25
CA LYS A 129 -24.01 10.19 -45.10
C LYS A 129 -23.40 11.41 -44.39
N GLU A 130 -23.05 11.30 -43.12
CA GLU A 130 -22.17 12.25 -42.43
C GLU A 130 -20.86 11.52 -42.14
N GLU A 131 -19.88 11.76 -43.01
CA GLU A 131 -18.51 11.25 -42.85
C GLU A 131 -17.89 11.89 -41.61
N LEU A 132 -17.63 11.05 -40.61
CA LEU A 132 -16.77 11.39 -39.48
C LEU A 132 -15.33 11.38 -40.00
N GLU A 133 -14.92 12.52 -40.56
CA GLU A 133 -13.55 12.84 -40.95
C GLU A 133 -12.64 12.70 -39.72
N HIS A 134 -12.00 11.55 -39.63
CA HIS A 134 -10.88 11.29 -38.74
C HIS A 134 -9.65 11.95 -39.39
N GLU A 135 -9.36 13.20 -39.01
CA GLU A 135 -8.19 13.93 -39.51
C GLU A 135 -6.91 13.40 -38.83
N GLU A 136 -6.44 12.24 -39.31
CA GLU A 136 -5.09 11.74 -39.02
C GLU A 136 -4.07 12.49 -39.90
N SER A 137 -3.41 13.48 -39.30
CA SER A 137 -2.29 14.18 -39.93
C SER A 137 -1.01 13.32 -39.97
N LYS A 138 -0.88 12.70 -41.14
CA LYS A 138 0.23 12.08 -41.86
C LYS A 138 1.66 12.65 -41.64
N LYS A 139 2.57 11.73 -41.26
CA LYS A 139 3.98 11.51 -41.69
C LYS A 139 5.11 12.49 -41.32
N GLN A 140 6.18 11.92 -40.74
CA GLN A 140 7.53 12.08 -41.30
C GLN A 140 8.41 10.82 -41.12
N LYS A 141 9.41 10.71 -42.00
CA LYS A 141 10.11 9.53 -42.55
C LYS A 141 11.04 8.76 -41.60
N THR A 142 11.18 7.48 -41.98
CA THR A 142 12.28 6.54 -41.75
C THR A 142 13.67 7.05 -42.15
N SER A 143 14.69 6.71 -41.37
CA SER A 143 16.00 6.25 -41.87
C SER A 143 16.72 5.45 -40.78
N GLU A 144 16.82 4.13 -40.98
CA GLU A 144 17.84 3.29 -40.35
C GLU A 144 19.16 3.42 -41.12
N ALA A 145 20.28 3.63 -40.43
CA ALA A 145 21.60 3.08 -40.76
C ALA A 145 22.66 3.52 -39.71
N SER A 146 23.08 2.55 -38.90
CA SER A 146 24.48 2.15 -38.66
C SER A 146 25.60 3.20 -38.69
N GLY A 147 26.43 3.25 -37.63
CA GLY A 147 27.86 3.55 -37.78
C GLY A 147 28.57 4.16 -36.57
N SER A 148 29.24 3.31 -35.80
CA SER A 148 30.31 3.67 -34.86
C SER A 148 31.47 4.37 -35.59
N ALA A 149 32.04 5.46 -35.03
CA ALA A 149 33.48 5.65 -34.89
C ALA A 149 33.84 7.01 -34.23
N GLN A 150 34.64 6.87 -33.17
CA GLN A 150 35.68 7.73 -32.62
C GLN A 150 36.40 8.65 -33.63
N GLU A 151 36.61 9.93 -33.30
CA GLU A 151 37.92 10.61 -33.11
C GLU A 151 37.78 12.16 -33.04
N GLN A 152 38.56 12.73 -32.11
CA GLN A 152 38.99 14.14 -31.97
C GLN A 152 39.82 14.59 -33.21
N PRO A 153 40.23 15.88 -33.44
CA PRO A 153 40.77 16.82 -32.41
C PRO A 153 40.64 18.35 -32.66
N GLY A 154 41.19 19.11 -31.69
CA GLY A 154 41.88 20.41 -31.88
C GLY A 154 40.99 21.67 -31.88
N GLU A 155 41.37 22.84 -31.36
CA GLU A 155 42.59 23.39 -30.74
C GLU A 155 42.17 24.70 -30.00
N GLU A 156 43.00 25.10 -29.01
CA GLU A 156 43.49 26.45 -28.62
C GLU A 156 42.59 27.70 -28.83
N GLU A 157 42.59 28.79 -28.04
CA GLU A 157 43.57 29.53 -27.25
C GLU A 157 42.69 30.59 -26.53
N LYS A 158 42.75 30.87 -25.22
CA LYS A 158 43.70 31.73 -24.50
C LYS A 158 43.23 31.87 -23.05
#